data_AF-A0A5C7SWX9-F1
#
_entry.id   AF-A0A5C7SWX9-F1
#
_cell.length_a   1.000
_cell.length_b   1.000
_cell.length_c   1.000
_cell.angle_alpha   90.00
_cell.angle_beta   90.00
_cell.angle_gamma   90.00
#
_symmetry.space_group_name_H-M   'P 1'
#
loop_
_entity.id
_entity.type
_entity.pdbx_description
1 polymer ?
#
loop_
_entity_poly.entity_id
_entity_poly.type
_entity_poly.pdbx_seq_one_letter_code
_entity_poly.pdbx_strand_id
1 'polypeptide(L)'
;MHANSLSGRRVLVTQADAFMGPALCEAFRAAGAEVVPDRSALLERGAGRAVIEAAGRIDVLVLNLAIPAPSTPVHQVSDGEWETTFAALVHP
;
A
#
# COMPACT_ATOMS: atom_id res chain seq x y z
N MET A 1 17.00 19.85 -16.54
CA MET A 1 15.61 19.36 -16.42
C MET A 1 15.67 17.94 -15.87
N HIS A 2 15.30 17.69 -14.61
CA HIS A 2 15.07 16.31 -14.17
C HIS A 2 13.58 16.04 -14.29
N ALA A 3 13.15 15.56 -15.46
CA ALA A 3 11.75 15.23 -15.73
C ALA A 3 11.18 14.15 -14.77
N ASN A 4 12.02 13.49 -13.97
CA ASN A 4 11.66 12.43 -13.02
C ASN A 4 12.03 12.74 -11.54
N SER A 5 12.32 13.98 -11.16
CA SER A 5 12.57 14.31 -9.74
C SER A 5 11.26 14.43 -8.96
N LEU A 6 11.21 13.83 -7.77
CA LEU A 6 10.12 13.94 -6.79
C LEU A 6 10.53 14.74 -5.55
N SER A 7 11.57 15.58 -5.69
CA SER A 7 12.04 16.44 -4.60
C SER A 7 10.92 17.32 -4.03
N GLY A 8 10.82 17.33 -2.70
CA GLY A 8 9.80 18.07 -1.97
C GLY A 8 8.42 17.42 -1.97
N ARG A 9 8.24 16.23 -2.54
CA ARG A 9 7.00 15.45 -2.44
C ARG A 9 7.06 14.46 -1.29
N ARG A 10 6.00 14.41 -0.48
CA ARG A 10 5.75 13.39 0.53
C ARG A 10 4.92 12.26 -0.05
N VAL A 11 5.47 11.06 -0.05
CA VAL A 11 4.85 9.86 -0.63
C VAL A 11 4.56 8.87 0.49
N LEU A 12 3.27 8.63 0.76
CA LEU A 12 2.84 7.55 1.64
C LEU A 12 2.76 6.23 0.86
N VAL A 13 3.41 5.18 1.37
CA VAL A 13 3.35 3.83 0.81
C VAL A 13 2.76 2.90 1.87
N THR A 14 1.58 2.34 1.61
CA THR A 14 0.94 1.37 2.51
C THR A 14 1.62 0.01 2.43
N GLN A 15 1.57 -0.77 3.52
CA GLN A 15 2.20 -2.08 3.63
C GLN A 15 3.64 -2.09 3.08
N ALA A 16 4.45 -1.13 3.51
CA ALA A 16 5.74 -0.78 2.93
C ALA A 16 6.79 -1.90 2.97
N ASP A 17 6.59 -2.94 3.77
CA ASP A 17 7.49 -4.10 3.84
C ASP A 17 6.97 -5.30 3.03
N ALA A 18 5.79 -5.21 2.42
CA ALA A 18 5.15 -6.28 1.66
C ALA A 18 5.15 -6.01 0.15
N PHE A 19 5.17 -7.08 -0.65
CA PHE A 19 5.13 -7.04 -2.12
C PHE A 19 6.18 -6.08 -2.69
N MET A 20 5.76 -5.04 -3.40
CA MET A 20 6.64 -4.05 -4.02
C MET A 20 7.03 -2.92 -3.05
N GLY A 21 6.49 -2.91 -1.83
CA GLY A 21 6.71 -1.88 -0.82
C GLY A 21 8.19 -1.48 -0.63
N PRO A 22 9.11 -2.44 -0.41
CA PRO A 22 10.53 -2.12 -0.21
C PRO A 22 11.14 -1.43 -1.44
N ALA A 23 10.92 -1.98 -2.63
CA ALA A 23 11.44 -1.45 -3.89
C ALA A 23 10.85 -0.08 -4.22
N LEU A 24 9.54 0.11 -3.99
CA LEU A 24 8.87 1.41 -4.15
C LEU A 24 9.48 2.45 -3.22
N CYS A 25 9.66 2.13 -1.94
CA CYS A 25 10.26 3.03 -0.97
C CYS A 25 11.69 3.44 -1.37
N GLU A 26 12.51 2.50 -1.84
CA GLU A 26 13.85 2.79 -2.35
C GLU A 26 13.81 3.69 -3.59
N ALA A 27 12.97 3.35 -4.58
CA ALA A 27 12.85 4.12 -5.81
C ALA A 27 12.36 5.56 -5.56
N PHE A 28 11.37 5.75 -4.69
CA PHE A 28 10.88 7.08 -4.35
C PHE A 28 11.93 7.92 -3.62
N ARG A 29 12.68 7.33 -2.68
CA ARG A 29 13.80 8.03 -2.01
C ARG A 29 14.89 8.39 -3.02
N ALA A 30 15.24 7.48 -3.93
CA ALA A 30 16.23 7.74 -4.98
C ALA A 30 15.79 8.87 -5.94
N ALA A 31 14.49 9.01 -6.19
CA ALA A 31 13.91 10.12 -6.93
C ALA A 31 13.83 11.44 -6.14
N GLY A 32 14.20 11.44 -4.86
CA GLY A 32 14.25 12.61 -3.99
C GLY A 32 12.97 12.87 -3.17
N ALA A 33 12.01 11.94 -3.16
CA ALA A 33 10.82 12.06 -2.35
C ALA A 33 11.09 11.82 -0.86
N GLU A 34 10.29 12.46 0.00
CA GLU A 34 10.17 12.08 1.40
C GLU A 34 9.17 10.91 1.51
N VAL A 35 9.66 9.72 1.82
CA VAL A 35 8.81 8.52 1.92
C VAL A 35 8.28 8.37 3.35
N VAL A 36 6.96 8.20 3.47
CA VAL A 36 6.24 7.83 4.69
C VAL A 36 5.84 6.35 4.55
N PRO A 37 6.62 5.41 5.10
CA PRO A 37 6.28 3.99 5.03
C PRO A 37 5.25 3.64 6.10
N ASP A 38 4.10 3.11 5.70
CA ASP A 38 3.09 2.57 6.60
C ASP A 38 3.14 1.03 6.63
N ARG A 39 2.90 0.43 7.80
CA ARG A 39 2.92 -1.01 8.04
C ARG A 39 1.60 -1.51 8.64
N SER A 40 0.58 -0.67 8.65
CA SER A 40 -0.70 -0.98 9.28
C SER A 40 -1.46 -2.03 8.45
N ALA A 41 -2.18 -2.90 9.15
CA ALA A 41 -3.20 -3.72 8.51
C ALA A 41 -4.41 -2.81 8.19
N LEU A 42 -4.87 -2.84 6.93
CA LEU A 42 -5.94 -1.99 6.43
C LEU A 42 -7.26 -2.78 6.28
N LEU A 43 -7.56 -3.64 7.25
CA LEU A 43 -8.75 -4.51 7.22
C LEU A 43 -9.93 -3.94 8.02
N GLU A 44 -9.64 -3.08 8.99
CA GLU A 44 -10.65 -2.51 9.86
C GLU A 44 -11.14 -1.16 9.35
N ARG A 45 -12.45 -0.93 9.46
CA ARG A 45 -13.04 0.37 9.13
C ARG A 45 -12.35 1.48 9.90
N GLY A 46 -11.82 2.45 9.16
CA GLY A 46 -11.13 3.61 9.72
C GLY A 46 -9.63 3.45 9.88
N ALA A 47 -9.05 2.26 9.65
CA ALA A 47 -7.59 2.08 9.65
C ALA A 47 -6.92 2.99 8.61
N GLY A 48 -7.50 3.11 7.41
CA GLY A 48 -7.03 4.05 6.39
C GLY A 48 -7.03 5.51 6.86
N ARG A 49 -8.08 5.94 7.58
CA ARG A 49 -8.13 7.31 8.14
C ARG A 49 -7.02 7.52 9.16
N ALA A 50 -6.80 6.57 10.07
CA ALA A 50 -5.74 6.65 11.07
C ALA A 50 -4.35 6.77 10.42
N VAL A 51 -4.10 6.02 9.33
CA VAL A 51 -2.85 6.11 8.57
C VAL A 51 -2.67 7.48 7.94
N ILE A 52 -3.71 8.04 7.32
CA ILE A 52 -3.64 9.38 6.70
C ILE A 52 -3.42 10.47 7.76
N GLU A 53 -4.14 10.41 8.88
CA GLU A 53 -3.98 11.36 9.98
C GLU A 53 -2.57 11.31 10.58
N ALA A 54 -2.01 10.11 10.78
CA ALA A 54 -0.65 9.93 11.28
C ALA A 54 0.42 10.39 10.27
N ALA A 55 0.19 10.20 8.97
CA ALA A 55 1.11 10.64 7.91
C ALA A 55 1.13 12.18 7.76
N GLY A 56 0.05 12.86 8.15
CA GLY A 56 -0.14 14.29 7.96
C GLY A 56 -0.32 14.65 6.49
N ARG A 57 0.24 15.79 6.06
CA ARG A 57 0.15 16.21 4.65
C ARG A 57 1.00 15.27 3.78
N ILE A 58 0.37 14.68 2.78
CA ILE A 58 1.00 13.87 1.72
C ILE A 58 0.67 14.46 0.36
N ASP A 59 1.58 14.30 -0.60
CA ASP A 59 1.38 14.73 -1.99
C ASP A 59 0.99 13.55 -2.90
N VAL A 60 1.39 12.34 -2.50
CA VAL A 60 1.14 11.09 -3.23
C VAL A 60 0.77 9.99 -2.24
N LEU A 61 -0.28 9.24 -2.56
CA LEU A 61 -0.65 8.00 -1.88
C LEU A 61 -0.40 6.83 -2.83
N VAL A 62 0.40 5.87 -2.37
CA VAL A 62 0.63 4.60 -3.04
C VAL A 62 -0.04 3.50 -2.24
N LEU A 63 -1.19 3.06 -2.73
CA LEU A 63 -1.92 1.91 -2.20
C LEU A 63 -1.23 0.62 -2.65
N ASN A 64 -0.12 0.29 -2.00
CA ASN A 64 0.50 -1.03 -2.09
C ASN A 64 -0.25 -1.94 -1.12
N LEU A 65 -1.26 -2.64 -1.65
CA LEU A 65 -2.05 -3.62 -0.92
C LEU A 65 -1.60 -5.01 -1.38
N ALA A 66 -1.28 -5.87 -0.42
CA ALA A 66 -0.73 -7.17 -0.68
C ALA A 66 -1.30 -8.23 0.27
N ILE A 67 -1.47 -9.42 -0.28
CA ILE A 67 -1.71 -10.66 0.45
C ILE A 67 -0.88 -11.77 -0.23
N PRO A 68 -0.62 -12.89 0.47
CA PRO A 68 -0.21 -14.11 -0.21
C PRO A 68 -1.22 -14.44 -1.32
N ALA A 69 -0.76 -14.54 -2.56
CA ALA A 69 -1.64 -14.81 -3.70
C ALA A 69 -2.23 -16.23 -3.57
N PRO A 70 -3.55 -16.38 -3.45
CA PRO A 70 -4.17 -17.70 -3.46
C PRO A 70 -3.97 -18.37 -4.82
N SER A 71 -3.76 -19.68 -4.82
CA SER A 71 -3.57 -20.51 -6.02
C SER A 71 -4.61 -21.62 -6.17
N THR A 72 -5.67 -21.58 -5.35
CA THR A 72 -6.76 -22.55 -5.36
C THR A 72 -7.43 -22.56 -6.74
N PRO A 73 -7.65 -23.74 -7.36
CA PRO A 73 -8.39 -23.83 -8.61
C PRO A 73 -9.78 -23.22 -8.48
N VAL A 74 -10.27 -22.50 -9.50
CA VAL A 74 -11.51 -21.70 -9.44
C VAL A 74 -12.74 -22.43 -8.88
N HIS A 75 -12.88 -23.72 -9.19
CA HIS A 75 -14.03 -24.54 -8.74
C HIS A 75 -13.89 -25.06 -7.30
N GLN A 76 -12.77 -24.79 -6.64
CA GLN A 76 -12.45 -25.17 -5.26
C GLN A 76 -12.27 -23.95 -4.36
N VAL A 77 -12.33 -22.74 -4.91
CA VAL A 77 -12.28 -21.50 -4.13
C VAL A 77 -13.50 -21.46 -3.22
N SER A 78 -13.25 -21.37 -1.92
CA SER A 78 -14.31 -21.20 -0.93
C SER A 78 -14.77 -19.76 -0.85
N ASP A 79 -16.01 -19.54 -0.41
CA ASP A 79 -16.52 -18.19 -0.12
C ASP A 79 -15.59 -17.45 0.87
N GLY A 80 -15.03 -18.16 1.86
CA GLY A 80 -14.10 -17.55 2.83
C GLY A 80 -12.79 -17.06 2.20
N GLU A 81 -12.23 -17.80 1.24
CA GLU A 81 -11.03 -17.39 0.50
C GLU A 81 -11.32 -16.17 -0.38
N TRP A 82 -12.48 -16.18 -1.05
CA TRP A 82 -12.96 -15.06 -1.84
C TRP A 82 -13.12 -13.79 -0.99
N GLU A 83 -13.88 -13.88 0.10
CA GLU A 83 -14.13 -12.75 1.01
C GLU A 83 -12.83 -12.23 1.63
N THR A 84 -11.91 -13.10 2.03
CA THR A 84 -10.60 -12.69 2.57
C THR A 84 -9.78 -11.90 1.55
N THR A 85 -9.79 -12.33 0.28
CA THR A 85 -9.07 -11.66 -0.80
C THR A 85 -9.64 -10.27 -1.06
N PHE A 86 -10.98 -10.17 -1.13
CA PHE A 86 -11.65 -8.88 -1.34
C PHE A 86 -11.51 -7.96 -0.13
N ALA A 87 -11.60 -8.48 1.09
CA ALA A 87 -11.38 -7.72 2.32
C ALA A 87 -10.00 -7.06 2.37
N ALA A 88 -8.97 -7.74 1.86
CA ALA A 88 -7.61 -7.22 1.92
C ALA A 88 -7.24 -6.26 0.78
N LEU A 89 -7.89 -6.37 -0.38
CA LEU A 89 -7.48 -5.66 -1.60
C LEU A 89 -8.52 -4.67 -2.14
N VAL A 90 -9.79 -4.78 -1.72
CA VAL A 90 -10.91 -4.06 -2.36
C VAL A 90 -11.85 -3.41 -1.35
N HIS A 91 -12.34 -4.16 -0.37
CA HIS A 91 -13.35 -3.66 0.56
C HIS A 91 -12.77 -2.63 1.55
N PRO A 92 -13.59 -1.64 1.96
CA PRO A 92 -13.18 -0.56 2.88
C PRO A 92 -13.21 -0.94 4.36
#